data_AF-A0A6P0YXS1-F1
#
_entry.id   AF-A0A6P0YXS1-F1
#
_cell.length_a   1.000
_cell.length_b   1.000
_cell.length_c   1.000
_cell.angle_alpha   90.00
_cell.angle_beta   90.00
_cell.angle_gamma   90.00
#
_symmetry.space_group_name_H-M   'P 1'
#
loop_
_entity.id
_entity.type
_entity.pdbx_description
1 polymer ?
#
loop_
_entity_poly.entity_id
_entity_poly.type
_entity_poly.pdbx_seq_one_letter_code
_entity_poly.pdbx_strand_id
1 'polypeptide(L)'
;MTGQDLHQLLLNKWGRSYDIQIRRTRGKIFVQVMWKYLEQASFPLSEAEYLEHLNTVASYLHAWGGARLVQDYIQETRQRPRLGKAVSIPLDLGERASEWMLEDF
;
A
#
# COMPACT_ATOMS: atom_id res chain seq x y z
N MET A 1 -7.17 2.18 10.20
CA MET A 1 -6.88 1.17 9.17
C MET A 1 -5.70 0.35 9.66
N THR A 2 -5.92 -0.94 9.87
CA THR A 2 -4.92 -1.96 10.24
C THR A 2 -4.43 -2.72 9.01
N GLY A 3 -3.45 -3.62 9.15
CA GLY A 3 -3.05 -4.52 8.06
C GLY A 3 -4.20 -5.44 7.61
N GLN A 4 -5.04 -5.87 8.56
CA GLN A 4 -6.24 -6.65 8.25
C GLN A 4 -7.24 -5.83 7.40
N ASP A 5 -7.42 -4.55 7.72
CA ASP A 5 -8.29 -3.66 6.93
C ASP A 5 -7.74 -3.48 5.51
N LEU A 6 -6.42 -3.33 5.35
CA LEU A 6 -5.77 -3.28 4.04
C LEU A 6 -5.97 -4.58 3.26
N HIS A 7 -5.77 -5.74 3.90
CA HIS A 7 -5.98 -7.03 3.28
C HIS A 7 -7.41 -7.15 2.74
N GLN A 8 -8.40 -6.84 3.57
CA GLN A 8 -9.80 -6.88 3.19
C GLN A 8 -10.15 -5.87 2.11
N LEU A 9 -9.57 -4.67 2.14
CA LEU A 9 -9.76 -3.66 1.10
C LEU A 9 -9.30 -4.16 -0.27
N LEU A 10 -8.10 -4.76 -0.34
CA LEU A 10 -7.54 -5.31 -1.57
C LEU A 10 -8.36 -6.50 -2.08
N LEU A 11 -8.73 -7.41 -1.17
CA LEU A 11 -9.52 -8.60 -1.47
C LEU A 11 -10.91 -8.22 -1.97
N ASN A 12 -11.60 -7.28 -1.32
CA ASN A 12 -12.92 -6.82 -1.73
C ASN A 12 -12.87 -6.08 -3.09
N LYS A 13 -11.81 -5.29 -3.33
CA LYS A 13 -11.70 -4.51 -4.56
C LYS A 13 -11.38 -5.37 -5.79
N TRP A 14 -10.46 -6.32 -5.65
CA TRP A 14 -9.89 -7.02 -6.80
C TRP A 14 -9.89 -8.55 -6.69
N GLY A 15 -10.41 -9.10 -5.58
CA GLY A 15 -10.54 -10.56 -5.37
C GLY A 15 -9.22 -11.27 -5.11
N ARG A 16 -8.15 -10.55 -4.76
CA ARG A 16 -6.80 -11.08 -4.52
C ARG A 16 -6.08 -10.32 -3.41
N SER A 17 -5.21 -11.03 -2.70
CA SER A 17 -4.39 -10.49 -1.62
C SER A 17 -3.09 -9.89 -2.18
N TYR A 18 -3.22 -8.78 -2.92
CA TYR A 18 -2.08 -8.12 -3.55
C TYR A 18 -1.03 -7.65 -2.54
N ASP A 19 0.23 -7.66 -2.96
CA ASP A 19 1.30 -6.94 -2.27
C ASP A 19 1.11 -5.43 -2.42
N ILE A 20 1.60 -4.69 -1.44
CA ILE A 20 1.55 -3.23 -1.38
C ILE A 20 2.91 -2.72 -0.93
N GLN A 21 3.45 -1.72 -1.64
CA GLN A 21 4.77 -1.18 -1.36
C GLN A 21 4.69 0.32 -1.22
N ILE A 22 5.50 0.88 -0.32
CA ILE A 22 5.70 2.31 -0.21
C ILE A 22 6.97 2.66 -0.97
N ARG A 23 6.87 3.59 -1.91
CA ARG A 23 7.98 4.03 -2.75
C ARG A 23 8.17 5.53 -2.66
N ARG A 24 9.38 5.98 -2.32
CA ARG A 24 9.78 7.39 -2.37
C ARG A 24 10.49 7.68 -3.69
N THR A 25 10.10 8.75 -4.37
CA THR A 25 10.82 9.23 -5.57
C THR A 25 10.66 10.73 -5.73
N ARG A 26 11.78 11.44 -5.97
CA ARG A 26 11.81 12.91 -6.19
C ARG A 26 11.01 13.71 -5.15
N GLY A 27 11.15 13.36 -3.88
CA GLY A 27 10.45 14.01 -2.77
C GLY A 27 8.97 13.65 -2.62
N LYS A 28 8.43 12.71 -3.40
CA LYS A 28 7.05 12.23 -3.32
C LYS A 28 6.99 10.81 -2.80
N ILE A 29 5.95 10.49 -2.05
CA ILE A 29 5.67 9.13 -1.58
C ILE A 29 4.51 8.57 -2.39
N PHE A 30 4.65 7.31 -2.79
CA PHE A 30 3.64 6.56 -3.51
C PHE A 30 3.34 5.26 -2.78
N VAL A 31 2.06 4.93 -2.69
CA VAL A 31 1.60 3.60 -2.30
C VAL A 31 1.32 2.83 -3.57
N GLN A 32 2.05 1.74 -3.79
CA GLN A 32 2.00 0.94 -4.99
C GLN A 32 1.36 -0.40 -4.68
N VAL A 33 0.14 -0.62 -5.18
CA VAL A 33 -0.43 -1.97 -5.18
C VAL A 33 0.20 -2.75 -6.32
N MET A 34 1.02 -3.72 -5.96
CA MET A 34 1.79 -4.53 -6.88
C MET A 34 0.89 -5.56 -7.56
N TRP A 35 1.37 -6.15 -8.66
CA TRP A 35 0.62 -7.18 -9.39
C TRP A 35 0.83 -8.60 -8.84
N LYS A 36 1.78 -8.77 -7.92
CA LYS A 36 1.99 -10.02 -7.19
C LYS A 36 1.00 -10.10 -6.03
N TYR A 37 0.51 -11.28 -5.72
CA TYR A 37 -0.46 -11.51 -4.66
C TYR A 37 -0.19 -12.84 -3.95
N LEU A 38 -0.59 -12.94 -2.68
CA LEU A 38 -0.29 -14.07 -1.79
C LEU A 38 -0.68 -15.43 -2.38
N GLU A 39 -1.77 -15.51 -3.15
CA GLU A 39 -2.26 -16.76 -3.73
C GLU A 39 -1.39 -17.27 -4.91
N GLN A 40 -0.33 -16.57 -5.31
CA GLN A 40 0.63 -17.07 -6.30
C GLN A 40 1.64 -18.01 -5.66
N ALA A 41 1.89 -19.16 -6.27
CA ALA A 41 2.88 -20.13 -5.76
C ALA A 41 4.30 -19.55 -5.63
N SER A 42 4.65 -18.54 -6.44
CA SER A 42 5.94 -17.85 -6.40
C SER A 42 5.92 -16.53 -5.62
N PHE A 43 4.90 -16.32 -4.77
CA PHE A 43 4.86 -15.15 -3.91
C PHE A 43 5.98 -15.25 -2.85
N PRO A 44 6.74 -14.17 -2.58
CA PRO A 44 7.97 -14.28 -1.80
C PRO A 44 7.77 -14.34 -0.28
N LEU A 45 6.56 -14.07 0.21
CA LEU A 45 6.24 -14.04 1.64
C LEU A 45 5.29 -15.18 1.99
N SER A 46 5.43 -15.73 3.19
CA SER A 46 4.39 -16.53 3.82
C SER A 46 3.17 -15.67 4.18
N GLU A 47 2.05 -16.31 4.54
CA GLU A 47 0.83 -15.61 4.98
C GLU A 47 1.07 -14.73 6.22
N ALA A 48 1.83 -15.22 7.19
CA ALA A 48 2.16 -14.47 8.41
C ALA A 48 3.05 -13.25 8.09
N GLU A 49 4.08 -13.42 7.26
CA GLU A 49 4.95 -12.32 6.82
C GLU A 49 4.19 -11.30 5.98
N TYR A 50 3.26 -11.75 5.15
CA TYR A 50 2.38 -10.87 4.37
C TYR A 50 1.52 -9.99 5.27
N LEU A 51 0.86 -10.57 6.28
CA LEU A 51 0.03 -9.79 7.21
C LEU A 51 0.86 -8.80 8.04
N GLU A 52 2.06 -9.20 8.47
CA GLU A 52 2.97 -8.30 9.20
C GLU A 52 3.46 -7.14 8.32
N HIS A 53 3.77 -7.44 7.05
CA HIS A 53 4.09 -6.43 6.05
C HIS A 53 2.93 -5.44 5.85
N LEU A 54 1.70 -5.93 5.72
CA LEU A 54 0.52 -5.06 5.64
C LEU A 54 0.33 -4.20 6.89
N ASN A 55 0.57 -4.75 8.09
CA ASN A 55 0.51 -3.98 9.34
C ASN A 55 1.55 -2.86 9.35
N THR A 56 2.76 -3.14 8.90
CA THR A 56 3.82 -2.15 8.77
C THR A 56 3.39 -1.02 7.82
N VAL A 57 2.88 -1.35 6.63
CA VAL A 57 2.37 -0.36 5.67
C VAL A 57 1.21 0.44 6.26
N ALA A 58 0.23 -0.21 6.89
CA ALA A 58 -0.89 0.45 7.54
C ALA A 58 -0.43 1.45 8.62
N SER A 59 0.60 1.09 9.39
CA SER A 59 1.17 1.93 10.43
C SER A 59 1.78 3.22 9.86
N TYR A 60 2.53 3.12 8.75
CA TYR A 60 3.03 4.30 8.04
C TYR A 60 1.90 5.17 7.49
N LEU A 61 0.88 4.56 6.88
CA LEU A 61 -0.28 5.30 6.37
C LEU A 61 -1.04 6.03 7.47
N HIS A 62 -1.09 5.45 8.68
CA HIS A 62 -1.66 6.11 9.84
C HIS A 62 -0.79 7.27 10.31
N ALA A 63 0.52 7.05 10.48
CA ALA A 63 1.48 8.08 10.94
C ALA A 63 1.47 9.32 10.02
N TRP A 64 1.34 9.12 8.71
CA TRP A 64 1.31 10.21 7.74
C TRP A 64 -0.10 10.77 7.46
N GLY A 65 -1.14 10.23 8.10
CA GLY A 65 -2.53 10.62 7.83
C GLY A 65 -3.05 10.23 6.43
N GLY A 66 -2.34 9.38 5.69
CA GLY A 66 -2.66 8.97 4.32
C GLY A 66 -3.66 7.81 4.22
N ALA A 67 -4.02 7.16 5.33
CA ALA A 67 -4.87 5.97 5.34
C ALA A 67 -6.21 6.15 4.61
N ARG A 68 -6.93 7.25 4.89
CA ARG A 68 -8.23 7.53 4.26
C ARG A 68 -8.10 7.77 2.76
N LEU A 69 -7.08 8.55 2.34
CA LEU A 69 -6.81 8.81 0.94
C LEU A 69 -6.57 7.51 0.15
N VAL A 70 -5.77 6.58 0.71
CA VAL A 70 -5.52 5.29 0.08
C VAL A 70 -6.80 4.47 -0.04
N GLN A 71 -7.60 4.43 1.03
CA GLN A 71 -8.87 3.71 1.03
C GLN A 71 -9.83 4.25 -0.05
N ASP A 72 -10.06 5.57 -0.06
CA ASP A 72 -10.95 6.23 -1.01
C ASP A 72 -10.46 6.01 -2.45
N TYR A 73 -9.15 6.17 -2.71
CA TYR A 73 -8.57 5.93 -4.03
C TYR A 73 -8.79 4.50 -4.52
N ILE A 74 -8.53 3.49 -3.67
CA ILE A 74 -8.71 2.08 -4.03
C ILE A 74 -10.19 1.78 -4.32
N GLN A 75 -11.10 2.33 -3.52
CA GLN A 75 -12.54 2.14 -3.73
C GLN A 75 -13.01 2.74 -5.05
N GLU A 76 -12.55 3.95 -5.40
CA GLU A 76 -13.01 4.69 -6.59
C GLU A 76 -12.31 4.28 -7.89
N THR A 77 -11.04 3.90 -7.83
CA THR A 77 -10.25 3.66 -9.03
C THR A 77 -10.79 2.50 -9.87
N ARG A 78 -10.81 2.67 -11.19
CA ARG A 78 -11.09 1.58 -12.15
C ARG A 78 -9.82 0.83 -12.55
N GLN A 79 -8.66 1.30 -12.11
CA GLN A 79 -7.39 0.63 -12.38
C GLN A 79 -7.31 -0.69 -11.63
N ARG A 80 -6.51 -1.61 -12.17
CA ARG A 80 -6.20 -2.90 -11.55
C ARG A 80 -4.70 -3.15 -11.69
N PRO A 81 -4.04 -3.76 -10.69
CA PRO A 81 -2.67 -4.22 -10.84
C PRO A 81 -2.58 -5.24 -11.99
N ARG A 82 -1.57 -5.12 -12.86
CA ARG A 82 -1.32 -6.02 -14.00
C ARG A 82 0.16 -6.33 -14.09
N LEU A 83 0.53 -7.42 -14.76
CA LEU A 83 1.94 -7.83 -14.90
C LEU A 83 2.82 -6.65 -15.35
N GLY A 84 3.80 -6.28 -14.53
CA GLY A 84 4.71 -5.16 -14.77
C GLY A 84 4.14 -3.75 -14.49
N LYS A 85 2.88 -3.63 -14.06
CA LYS A 85 2.19 -2.36 -13.81
C LYS A 85 1.43 -2.36 -12.49
N ALA A 86 1.99 -1.64 -11.52
CA ALA A 86 1.33 -1.38 -10.24
C ALA A 86 0.23 -0.30 -10.37
N VAL A 87 -0.75 -0.33 -9.48
CA VAL A 87 -1.63 0.83 -9.22
C VAL A 87 -0.88 1.74 -8.26
N SER A 88 -0.50 2.93 -8.72
CA SER A 88 0.36 3.85 -7.98
C SER A 88 -0.46 5.03 -7.46
N ILE A 89 -0.62 5.09 -6.14
CA ILE A 89 -1.42 6.09 -5.43
C ILE A 89 -0.45 7.15 -4.88
N PRO A 90 -0.49 8.39 -5.37
CA PRO A 90 0.31 9.46 -4.79
C PRO A 90 -0.21 9.81 -3.40
N LEU A 91 0.67 9.83 -2.40
CA LEU A 91 0.38 10.45 -1.11
C LEU A 91 0.85 11.90 -1.17
N ASP A 92 -0.10 12.83 -1.22
CA ASP A 92 0.19 14.23 -0.97
C ASP A 92 0.08 14.48 0.54
N LEU A 93 1.23 14.56 1.18
CA LEU A 93 1.32 14.65 2.63
C LEU A 93 1.40 16.10 3.15
N GLY A 94 1.30 17.08 2.24
CA GLY A 94 1.42 18.50 2.58
C GLY A 94 2.70 18.83 3.36
N GLU A 95 2.69 19.94 4.10
CA GLU A 95 3.86 20.36 4.90
C GLU A 95 4.12 19.48 6.14
N ARG A 96 3.10 18.74 6.63
CA ARG A 96 3.19 17.88 7.83
C ARG A 96 4.04 16.62 7.61
N ALA A 97 4.29 16.21 6.37
CA ALA A 97 5.20 15.10 6.09
C ALA A 97 6.66 15.41 6.41
N SER A 98 7.04 16.68 6.48
CA SER A 98 8.43 17.09 6.66
C SER A 98 9.05 16.54 7.96
N GLU A 99 8.23 16.36 9.00
CA GLU A 99 8.65 15.82 10.31
C GLU A 99 9.01 14.33 10.26
N TRP A 100 8.42 13.56 9.34
CA TRP A 100 8.64 12.11 9.20
C TRP A 100 9.54 11.75 8.01
N MET A 101 9.77 12.68 7.10
CA MET A 101 10.62 12.50 5.91
C MET A 101 12.13 12.62 6.18
N LEU A 102 12.50 12.92 7.42
CA LEU A 102 13.87 13.18 7.88
C LEU A 102 14.57 11.95 8.49
N GLU A 103 13.89 10.83 8.68
CA GLU A 103 14.54 9.58 9.09
C GLU A 103 14.98 8.83 7.84
N ASP A 104 16.26 8.98 7.49
CA ASP A 104 16.98 8.08 6.59
C ASP A 104 16.98 6.67 7.21
N PHE A 105 16.24 5.75 6.57
CA PHE A 105 16.38 4.31 6.75
C PHE A 105 17.36 3.76 5.71
#